data_AF-A0A0D9P5G5-F1
#
_entry.id   AF-A0A0D9P5G5-F1
#
_cell.length_a   1.000
_cell.length_b   1.000
_cell.length_c   1.000
_cell.angle_alpha   90.00
_cell.angle_beta   90.00
_cell.angle_gamma   90.00
#
_symmetry.space_group_name_H-M   'P 1'
#
loop_
_entity.id
_entity.type
_entity.pdbx_description
1 polymer ?
#
loop_
_entity_poly.entity_id
_entity_poly.type
_entity_poly.pdbx_seq_one_letter_code
_entity_poly.pdbx_strand_id
1 'polypeptide(L)'
;MVFEWKSEAHFHRVPKLVPGPPNVYFADVFSTSSPEAPSPLTSSMFFLDYLERPDPAPKYEYDETGVVIKGELHIKDEKGNEAKLLPGDTFFIHRGSTIVFSTPRHALPSSISTLTLPTTESFYMQHFLRNIARIALAIDHDDNGYRSLLPMALTEPCVLNVALAVAASHHSRWQRIPDTMSRKYLRAACKAVRDRFTDPRLIKSPATLAAMLLLVSYEVFSGSSRWKGHHTAIRAWIQGRRDCSDIDSFLKNWVCLIDTQNALNLGTSTIPELEEWMGAASSDRGYTVDALFGCSARLPRLMAAASRLYVASKQAEISEDWVRSQAESLQTRIRSTRLQDNSQIMIGLSCNDTPQEFSVTVGVDREELRRRAGATAEIFRHAAHIYVHRIAHAPMEALTPETQESLETALQLLTQVPDALGPGANLGWCLVVLGAELDIAEQREYINSRWDGLHLLGIDNTRNGQKILDEVWNHRDLVRRGFATPERWQDTMQRIGQSQILV
;
A
#
# COMPACT_ATOMS: atom_id res chain seq x y z
N MET A 1 -3.86 -36.26 21.91
CA MET A 1 -4.77 -36.09 20.76
C MET A 1 -4.70 -37.35 19.92
N VAL A 2 -5.84 -37.96 19.55
CA VAL A 2 -5.86 -39.30 18.91
C VAL A 2 -6.33 -39.23 17.44
N PHE A 3 -6.86 -38.07 17.00
CA PHE A 3 -7.27 -37.84 15.62
C PHE A 3 -7.31 -36.35 15.33
N GLU A 4 -6.75 -35.95 14.18
CA GLU A 4 -6.84 -34.61 13.61
C GLU A 4 -7.41 -34.73 12.20
N TRP A 5 -8.26 -33.80 11.81
CA TRP A 5 -8.78 -33.72 10.44
C TRP A 5 -8.90 -32.27 10.02
N LYS A 6 -8.77 -32.02 8.72
CA LYS A 6 -9.04 -30.73 8.08
C LYS A 6 -10.13 -30.94 7.04
N SER A 7 -11.13 -30.07 7.04
CA SER A 7 -12.20 -30.12 6.03
C SER A 7 -11.65 -29.72 4.67
N GLU A 8 -12.08 -30.42 3.63
CA GLU A 8 -11.81 -30.03 2.23
C GLU A 8 -12.25 -28.59 1.95
N ALA A 9 -13.32 -28.14 2.62
CA ALA A 9 -13.82 -26.75 2.62
C ALA A 9 -12.73 -25.71 2.90
N HIS A 10 -11.76 -26.03 3.76
CA HIS A 10 -10.69 -25.11 4.15
C HIS A 10 -9.79 -24.73 2.96
N PHE A 11 -9.60 -25.63 1.99
CA PHE A 11 -8.74 -25.38 0.81
C PHE A 11 -9.43 -24.53 -0.26
N HIS A 12 -10.75 -24.32 -0.15
CA HIS A 12 -11.56 -23.60 -1.14
C HIS A 12 -12.03 -22.23 -0.65
N ARG A 13 -11.65 -21.83 0.57
CA ARG A 13 -11.97 -20.50 1.10
C ARG A 13 -11.20 -19.43 0.30
N VAL A 14 -11.94 -18.44 -0.15
CA VAL A 14 -11.46 -17.25 -0.85
C VAL A 14 -11.77 -16.01 0.00
N PRO A 15 -11.31 -14.79 -0.32
CA PRO A 15 -11.58 -13.62 0.52
C PRO A 15 -13.09 -13.36 0.69
N LYS A 16 -13.50 -13.05 1.91
CA LYS A 16 -14.90 -12.74 2.25
C LYS A 16 -15.22 -11.28 1.92
N LEU A 17 -16.25 -11.04 1.10
CA LEU A 17 -16.81 -9.69 0.96
C LEU A 17 -17.75 -9.40 2.13
N VAL A 18 -17.57 -8.25 2.78
CA VAL A 18 -18.47 -7.70 3.79
C VAL A 18 -19.14 -6.45 3.20
N PRO A 19 -20.47 -6.25 3.34
CA PRO A 19 -21.44 -7.05 4.10
C PRO A 19 -21.97 -8.22 3.26
N GLY A 20 -21.59 -9.44 3.63
CA GLY A 20 -22.10 -10.68 3.07
C GLY A 20 -22.38 -11.69 4.20
N PRO A 21 -23.26 -12.70 3.99
CA PRO A 21 -23.55 -13.72 4.98
C PRO A 21 -22.26 -14.37 5.51
N PRO A 22 -22.22 -14.78 6.79
CA PRO A 22 -20.97 -15.12 7.45
C PRO A 22 -20.20 -16.29 6.80
N ASN A 23 -20.89 -17.11 6.01
CA ASN A 23 -20.42 -18.32 5.37
C ASN A 23 -20.21 -18.20 3.84
N VAL A 24 -20.25 -16.99 3.25
CA VAL A 24 -20.09 -16.76 1.79
C VAL A 24 -18.77 -16.04 1.48
N TYR A 25 -18.04 -16.49 0.45
CA TYR A 25 -16.72 -15.99 0.06
C TYR A 25 -16.60 -15.85 -1.46
N PHE A 26 -15.94 -14.83 -2.04
CA PHE A 26 -15.91 -14.60 -3.50
C PHE A 26 -14.50 -14.60 -4.14
N ALA A 27 -14.41 -15.03 -5.41
CA ALA A 27 -13.23 -15.04 -6.28
C ALA A 27 -13.61 -14.84 -7.77
N ASP A 28 -12.62 -14.68 -8.65
CA ASP A 28 -12.77 -14.71 -10.13
C ASP A 28 -13.95 -13.92 -10.70
N VAL A 29 -14.14 -12.72 -10.14
CA VAL A 29 -15.14 -11.74 -10.59
C VAL A 29 -14.78 -11.14 -11.96
N PHE A 30 -15.72 -11.20 -12.91
CA PHE A 30 -15.72 -10.57 -14.23
C PHE A 30 -16.95 -9.67 -14.36
N SER A 31 -16.88 -8.55 -15.09
CA SER A 31 -18.05 -7.68 -15.30
C SER A 31 -18.13 -7.16 -16.73
N THR A 32 -19.32 -6.76 -17.15
CA THR A 32 -19.58 -6.11 -18.44
C THR A 32 -18.67 -4.88 -18.54
N SER A 33 -17.83 -4.85 -19.57
CA SER A 33 -16.81 -3.82 -19.75
C SER A 33 -17.38 -2.43 -20.05
N SER A 34 -18.61 -2.37 -20.56
CA SER A 34 -19.29 -1.11 -20.88
C SER A 34 -19.92 -0.50 -19.62
N PRO A 35 -19.44 0.67 -19.17
CA PRO A 35 -19.96 1.38 -18.00
C PRO A 35 -21.41 1.88 -18.17
N GLU A 36 -21.87 1.98 -19.43
CA GLU A 36 -23.19 2.53 -19.81
C GLU A 36 -24.25 1.45 -20.03
N ALA A 37 -23.91 0.16 -19.84
CA ALA A 37 -24.86 -0.93 -20.02
C ALA A 37 -26.01 -0.81 -18.99
N PRO A 38 -27.29 -0.75 -19.43
CA PRO A 38 -28.42 -0.58 -18.53
C PRO A 38 -28.68 -1.79 -17.62
N SER A 39 -28.05 -2.93 -17.89
CA SER A 39 -28.12 -4.17 -17.10
C SER A 39 -26.79 -4.90 -17.20
N PRO A 40 -25.76 -4.48 -16.46
CA PRO A 40 -24.45 -5.10 -16.50
C PRO A 40 -24.50 -6.52 -15.92
N LEU A 41 -23.88 -7.46 -16.62
CA LEU A 41 -23.63 -8.80 -16.08
C LEU A 41 -22.29 -8.78 -15.36
N THR A 42 -22.26 -9.26 -14.12
CA THR A 42 -21.04 -9.44 -13.33
C THR A 42 -20.97 -10.89 -12.89
N SER A 43 -20.05 -11.69 -13.39
CA SER A 43 -19.83 -13.08 -12.97
C SER A 43 -18.83 -13.14 -11.81
N SER A 44 -18.92 -14.13 -10.94
CA SER A 44 -17.97 -14.45 -9.87
C SER A 44 -18.01 -15.93 -9.57
N MET A 45 -16.95 -16.45 -8.97
CA MET A 45 -17.00 -17.70 -8.22
C MET A 45 -17.22 -17.37 -6.75
N PHE A 46 -18.06 -18.13 -6.06
CA PHE A 46 -18.18 -18.00 -4.62
C PHE A 46 -18.17 -19.36 -3.94
N PHE A 47 -17.74 -19.36 -2.68
CA PHE A 47 -17.69 -20.52 -1.82
C PHE A 47 -18.69 -20.33 -0.68
N LEU A 48 -19.48 -21.36 -0.39
CA LEU A 48 -20.44 -21.41 0.71
C LEU A 48 -20.02 -22.49 1.69
N ASP A 49 -19.78 -22.11 2.94
CA ASP A 49 -19.44 -23.03 4.03
C ASP A 49 -20.69 -23.46 4.82
N TYR A 50 -20.60 -24.60 5.50
CA TYR A 50 -21.65 -25.05 6.41
C TYR A 50 -21.86 -24.04 7.54
N LEU A 51 -23.12 -23.72 7.81
CA LEU A 51 -23.53 -22.95 8.97
C LEU A 51 -24.79 -23.57 9.55
N GLU A 52 -24.83 -23.75 10.87
CA GLU A 52 -25.95 -24.40 11.56
C GLU A 52 -27.26 -23.59 11.43
N ARG A 53 -27.15 -22.25 11.36
CA ARG A 53 -28.28 -21.34 11.18
C ARG A 53 -27.92 -20.23 10.18
N PRO A 54 -28.19 -20.43 8.88
CA PRO A 54 -27.91 -19.44 7.85
C PRO A 54 -28.90 -18.26 7.91
N ASP A 55 -28.36 -17.05 7.91
CA ASP A 55 -29.14 -15.83 7.73
C ASP A 55 -29.56 -15.66 6.26
N PRO A 56 -30.71 -15.01 5.99
CA PRO A 56 -31.06 -14.64 4.63
C PRO A 56 -30.02 -13.69 4.01
N ALA A 57 -29.74 -13.88 2.72
CA ALA A 57 -28.99 -12.91 1.95
C ALA A 57 -29.75 -11.57 1.90
N PRO A 58 -29.04 -10.43 1.72
CA PRO A 58 -29.69 -9.16 1.43
C PRO A 58 -30.64 -9.27 0.23
N LYS A 59 -31.67 -8.41 0.21
CA LYS A 59 -32.65 -8.39 -0.88
C LYS A 59 -31.96 -8.14 -2.22
N TYR A 60 -32.25 -8.96 -3.21
CA TYR A 60 -31.67 -8.87 -4.54
C TYR A 60 -32.23 -7.68 -5.32
N GLU A 61 -31.42 -6.68 -5.65
CA GLU A 61 -31.84 -5.53 -6.50
C GLU A 61 -31.55 -5.76 -8.00
N TYR A 62 -31.10 -6.95 -8.35
CA TYR A 62 -30.69 -7.39 -9.68
C TYR A 62 -31.16 -8.83 -9.92
N ASP A 63 -31.16 -9.26 -11.17
CA ASP A 63 -31.32 -10.67 -11.51
C ASP A 63 -29.96 -11.37 -11.37
N GLU A 64 -29.95 -12.53 -10.75
CA GLU A 64 -28.76 -13.35 -10.61
C GLU A 64 -29.01 -14.75 -11.17
N THR A 65 -28.01 -15.30 -11.84
CA THR A 65 -28.01 -16.71 -12.21
C THR A 65 -26.70 -17.34 -11.82
N GLY A 66 -26.71 -18.63 -11.55
CA GLY A 66 -25.51 -19.35 -11.24
C GLY A 66 -25.58 -20.82 -11.55
N VAL A 67 -24.41 -21.47 -11.46
CA VAL A 67 -24.23 -22.91 -11.63
C VAL A 67 -23.43 -23.46 -10.46
N VAL A 68 -23.83 -24.60 -9.93
CA VAL A 68 -23.05 -25.29 -8.90
C VAL A 68 -21.89 -26.02 -9.59
N ILE A 69 -20.64 -25.63 -9.27
CA ILE A 69 -19.45 -26.26 -9.86
C ILE A 69 -19.00 -27.46 -9.04
N LYS A 70 -19.13 -27.36 -7.70
CA LYS A 70 -18.72 -28.41 -6.76
C LYS A 70 -19.54 -28.35 -5.47
N GLY A 71 -19.75 -29.48 -4.81
CA GLY A 71 -20.48 -29.58 -3.55
C GLY A 71 -22.00 -29.59 -3.73
N GLU A 72 -22.74 -29.24 -2.67
CA GLU A 72 -24.20 -29.29 -2.64
C GLU A 72 -24.75 -27.97 -2.09
N LEU A 73 -25.61 -27.31 -2.88
CA LEU A 73 -26.19 -26.01 -2.55
C LEU A 73 -27.70 -26.15 -2.30
N HIS A 74 -28.17 -25.67 -1.16
CA HIS A 74 -29.60 -25.58 -0.86
C HIS A 74 -30.02 -24.11 -0.95
N ILE A 75 -31.12 -23.87 -1.65
CA ILE A 75 -31.70 -22.53 -1.85
C ILE A 75 -33.11 -22.53 -1.32
N LYS A 76 -33.47 -21.52 -0.53
CA LYS A 76 -34.84 -21.30 -0.07
C LYS A 76 -35.25 -19.83 -0.23
N ASP A 77 -36.41 -19.58 -0.83
CA ASP A 77 -36.94 -18.24 -1.02
C ASP A 77 -37.87 -17.78 0.12
N GLU A 78 -38.27 -16.50 0.09
CA GLU A 78 -39.18 -15.91 1.08
C GLU A 78 -40.60 -16.51 1.08
N LYS A 79 -40.98 -17.23 0.02
CA LYS A 79 -42.28 -17.90 -0.12
C LYS A 79 -42.23 -19.35 0.37
N GLY A 80 -41.05 -19.82 0.79
CA GLY A 80 -40.84 -21.17 1.29
C GLY A 80 -40.56 -22.21 0.21
N ASN A 81 -40.36 -21.81 -1.04
CA ASN A 81 -39.89 -22.72 -2.08
C ASN A 81 -38.45 -23.09 -1.80
N GLU A 82 -38.11 -24.37 -1.90
CA GLU A 82 -36.76 -24.87 -1.66
C GLU A 82 -36.28 -25.81 -2.77
N ALA A 83 -34.98 -25.74 -3.07
CA ALA A 83 -34.32 -26.61 -4.03
C ALA A 83 -32.96 -27.06 -3.49
N LYS A 84 -32.60 -28.31 -3.76
CA LYS A 84 -31.28 -28.88 -3.53
C LYS A 84 -30.59 -29.05 -4.87
N LEU A 85 -29.46 -28.38 -5.03
CA LEU A 85 -28.72 -28.26 -6.27
C LEU A 85 -27.37 -28.97 -6.14
N LEU A 86 -27.06 -29.80 -7.12
CA LEU A 86 -25.85 -30.60 -7.25
C LEU A 86 -24.94 -30.04 -8.36
N PRO A 87 -23.68 -30.51 -8.48
CA PRO A 87 -22.78 -30.02 -9.52
C PRO A 87 -23.38 -30.17 -10.92
N GLY A 88 -23.41 -29.07 -11.67
CA GLY A 88 -24.05 -28.97 -12.98
C GLY A 88 -25.45 -28.34 -12.95
N ASP A 89 -26.12 -28.29 -11.79
CA ASP A 89 -27.42 -27.65 -11.66
C ASP A 89 -27.28 -26.12 -11.70
N THR A 90 -28.25 -25.48 -12.34
CA THR A 90 -28.31 -24.03 -12.49
C THR A 90 -29.47 -23.44 -11.69
N PHE A 91 -29.31 -22.20 -11.21
CA PHE A 91 -30.35 -21.45 -10.54
C PHE A 91 -30.51 -20.04 -11.11
N PHE A 92 -31.67 -19.45 -10.86
CA PHE A 92 -31.98 -18.08 -11.21
C PHE A 92 -32.73 -17.43 -10.04
N ILE A 93 -32.30 -16.24 -9.66
CA ILE A 93 -32.87 -15.43 -8.59
C ILE A 93 -33.37 -14.15 -9.25
N HIS A 94 -34.67 -13.91 -9.14
CA HIS A 94 -35.28 -12.72 -9.69
C HIS A 94 -35.02 -11.50 -8.82
N ARG A 95 -34.87 -10.35 -9.48
CA ARG A 95 -34.86 -9.05 -8.82
C ARG A 95 -36.06 -8.91 -7.88
N GLY A 96 -35.77 -8.56 -6.63
CA GLY A 96 -36.73 -8.35 -5.56
C GLY A 96 -36.86 -9.50 -4.57
N SER A 97 -36.23 -10.65 -4.84
CA SER A 97 -36.27 -11.84 -3.98
C SER A 97 -35.33 -11.74 -2.77
N THR A 98 -35.61 -12.54 -1.74
CA THR A 98 -34.74 -12.77 -0.59
C THR A 98 -34.47 -14.26 -0.48
N ILE A 99 -33.20 -14.66 -0.53
CA ILE A 99 -32.80 -16.06 -0.58
C ILE A 99 -31.99 -16.44 0.65
N VAL A 100 -32.27 -17.61 1.23
CA VAL A 100 -31.42 -18.26 2.21
C VAL A 100 -30.62 -19.35 1.51
N PHE A 101 -29.29 -19.27 1.58
CA PHE A 101 -28.39 -20.30 1.07
C PHE A 101 -27.89 -21.18 2.21
N SER A 102 -27.87 -22.49 2.00
CA SER A 102 -27.29 -23.43 2.95
C SER A 102 -26.62 -24.60 2.22
N THR A 103 -25.85 -25.40 2.96
CA THR A 103 -25.16 -26.58 2.43
C THR A 103 -24.93 -27.55 3.58
N PRO A 104 -24.97 -28.88 3.37
CA PRO A 104 -24.66 -29.85 4.42
C PRO A 104 -23.14 -29.97 4.73
N ARG A 105 -22.25 -29.48 3.84
CA ARG A 105 -20.79 -29.45 4.08
C ARG A 105 -20.15 -28.22 3.45
N HIS A 106 -20.24 -28.10 2.12
CA HIS A 106 -19.73 -26.97 1.37
C HIS A 106 -20.35 -26.92 -0.04
N ALA A 107 -20.35 -25.74 -0.66
CA ALA A 107 -20.63 -25.57 -2.07
C ALA A 107 -19.67 -24.56 -2.70
N LEU A 108 -19.35 -24.74 -3.97
CA LEU A 108 -18.61 -23.77 -4.79
C LEU A 108 -19.47 -23.41 -6.02
N PRO A 109 -20.41 -22.46 -5.90
CA PRO A 109 -21.19 -22.02 -7.04
C PRO A 109 -20.48 -20.88 -7.78
N SER A 110 -20.76 -20.73 -9.07
CA SER A 110 -20.45 -19.50 -9.81
C SER A 110 -21.73 -18.70 -9.93
N SER A 111 -21.73 -17.43 -9.47
CA SER A 111 -22.86 -16.51 -9.59
C SER A 111 -22.56 -15.39 -10.54
N ILE A 112 -23.60 -14.91 -11.22
CA ILE A 112 -23.58 -13.67 -11.97
C ILE A 112 -24.41 -12.63 -11.21
N SER A 113 -23.74 -11.78 -10.42
CA SER A 113 -24.28 -10.86 -9.42
C SER A 113 -23.64 -9.46 -9.49
N THR A 114 -24.43 -8.38 -9.46
CA THR A 114 -23.89 -7.01 -9.40
C THR A 114 -23.43 -6.70 -7.96
N LEU A 115 -22.21 -6.15 -7.73
CA LEU A 115 -21.97 -5.38 -6.49
C LEU A 115 -23.15 -4.41 -6.30
N THR A 116 -23.59 -4.08 -5.08
CA THR A 116 -24.66 -3.08 -4.84
C THR A 116 -24.27 -1.65 -5.27
N LEU A 117 -23.26 -1.54 -6.12
CA LEU A 117 -22.77 -0.37 -6.81
C LEU A 117 -23.18 -0.47 -8.29
N PRO A 118 -23.43 0.66 -8.97
CA PRO A 118 -23.61 0.63 -10.40
C PRO A 118 -22.38 0.06 -11.13
N THR A 119 -22.55 -0.39 -12.39
CA THR A 119 -21.54 -1.14 -13.18
C THR A 119 -20.13 -0.57 -13.08
N THR A 120 -20.03 0.74 -13.28
CA THR A 120 -18.75 1.43 -13.44
C THR A 120 -18.01 1.47 -12.12
N GLU A 121 -18.74 1.79 -11.07
CA GLU A 121 -18.30 1.81 -9.69
C GLU A 121 -17.87 0.41 -9.26
N SER A 122 -18.65 -0.63 -9.59
CA SER A 122 -18.32 -2.04 -9.34
C SER A 122 -16.99 -2.44 -9.99
N PHE A 123 -16.82 -2.15 -11.28
CA PHE A 123 -15.60 -2.43 -12.03
C PHE A 123 -14.36 -1.77 -11.41
N TYR A 124 -14.43 -0.45 -11.15
CA TYR A 124 -13.31 0.27 -10.57
C TYR A 124 -13.03 -0.15 -9.12
N MET A 125 -14.04 -0.52 -8.34
CA MET A 125 -13.82 -1.04 -7.00
C MET A 125 -13.10 -2.40 -7.02
N GLN A 126 -13.42 -3.28 -7.98
CA GLN A 126 -12.65 -4.52 -8.17
C GLN A 126 -11.20 -4.23 -8.59
N HIS A 127 -11.00 -3.27 -9.50
CA HIS A 127 -9.67 -2.81 -9.89
C HIS A 127 -8.90 -2.23 -8.69
N PHE A 128 -9.58 -1.51 -7.79
CA PHE A 128 -9.00 -1.04 -6.53
C PHE A 128 -8.50 -2.21 -5.67
N LEU A 129 -9.36 -3.20 -5.40
CA LEU A 129 -9.05 -4.31 -4.49
C LEU A 129 -7.99 -5.29 -5.02
N ARG A 130 -7.92 -5.47 -6.36
CA ARG A 130 -6.98 -6.41 -6.99
C ARG A 130 -5.66 -5.76 -7.39
N ASN A 131 -5.72 -4.53 -7.88
CA ASN A 131 -4.55 -3.88 -8.48
C ASN A 131 -3.98 -2.82 -7.54
N ILE A 132 -4.79 -1.85 -7.10
CA ILE A 132 -4.32 -0.77 -6.22
C ILE A 132 -3.85 -1.31 -4.88
N ALA A 133 -4.68 -2.09 -4.20
CA ALA A 133 -4.36 -2.62 -2.89
C ALA A 133 -3.05 -3.43 -2.90
N ARG A 134 -2.72 -4.10 -4.01
CA ARG A 134 -1.50 -4.89 -4.14
C ARG A 134 -0.26 -4.04 -4.37
N ILE A 135 -0.34 -3.00 -5.20
CA ILE A 135 0.83 -2.17 -5.56
C ILE A 135 1.07 -1.01 -4.59
N ALA A 136 0.10 -0.70 -3.71
CA ALA A 136 0.18 0.39 -2.76
C ALA A 136 0.76 -0.02 -1.39
N LEU A 137 1.06 -1.32 -1.20
CA LEU A 137 1.90 -1.84 -0.11
C LEU A 137 3.22 -2.34 -0.69
N ALA A 138 4.25 -2.35 0.15
CA ALA A 138 5.48 -3.06 -0.15
C ALA A 138 5.25 -4.58 -0.18
N ILE A 139 4.50 -5.11 0.79
CA ILE A 139 4.25 -6.55 0.92
C ILE A 139 2.75 -6.78 1.01
N ASP A 140 2.17 -7.40 -0.02
CA ASP A 140 0.77 -7.79 -0.01
C ASP A 140 0.56 -9.03 0.87
N HIS A 141 -0.55 -9.06 1.60
CA HIS A 141 -0.92 -10.13 2.53
C HIS A 141 -2.45 -10.17 2.74
N ASP A 142 -2.94 -11.15 3.50
CA ASP A 142 -4.38 -11.38 3.66
C ASP A 142 -5.09 -10.22 4.37
N ASP A 143 -4.49 -9.70 5.45
CA ASP A 143 -5.00 -8.53 6.19
C ASP A 143 -4.66 -7.16 5.58
N ASN A 144 -4.54 -7.08 4.24
CA ASN A 144 -4.17 -5.86 3.53
C ASN A 144 -5.12 -4.69 3.87
N GLY A 145 -4.57 -3.64 4.49
CA GLY A 145 -5.37 -2.52 4.98
C GLY A 145 -6.10 -1.70 3.91
N TYR A 146 -5.63 -1.69 2.66
CA TYR A 146 -6.40 -1.09 1.56
C TYR A 146 -7.66 -1.91 1.24
N ARG A 147 -7.61 -3.25 1.33
CA ARG A 147 -8.80 -4.10 1.17
C ARG A 147 -9.77 -3.95 2.33
N SER A 148 -9.24 -3.73 3.53
CA SER A 148 -10.03 -3.44 4.74
C SER A 148 -10.80 -2.12 4.65
N LEU A 149 -10.53 -1.25 3.67
CA LEU A 149 -11.33 -0.05 3.42
C LEU A 149 -12.68 -0.35 2.75
N LEU A 150 -12.89 -1.54 2.18
CA LEU A 150 -14.11 -1.87 1.44
C LEU A 150 -15.40 -1.64 2.25
N PRO A 151 -15.54 -2.14 3.50
CA PRO A 151 -16.75 -1.91 4.28
C PRO A 151 -17.01 -0.41 4.52
N MET A 152 -15.94 0.36 4.76
CA MET A 152 -16.02 1.81 4.92
C MET A 152 -16.42 2.51 3.61
N ALA A 153 -15.87 2.07 2.47
CA ALA A 153 -16.25 2.60 1.16
C ALA A 153 -17.74 2.35 0.86
N LEU A 154 -18.27 1.18 1.19
CA LEU A 154 -19.68 0.86 0.94
C LEU A 154 -20.66 1.69 1.78
N THR A 155 -20.23 2.24 2.91
CA THR A 155 -21.07 3.05 3.81
C THR A 155 -20.80 4.55 3.73
N GLU A 156 -19.61 4.96 3.30
CA GLU A 156 -19.15 6.36 3.30
C GLU A 156 -18.89 6.86 1.88
N PRO A 157 -19.78 7.69 1.30
CA PRO A 157 -19.65 8.17 -0.08
C PRO A 157 -18.33 8.90 -0.37
N CYS A 158 -17.73 9.57 0.62
CA CYS A 158 -16.43 10.24 0.43
C CYS A 158 -15.32 9.23 0.15
N VAL A 159 -15.30 8.10 0.86
CA VAL A 159 -14.30 7.02 0.74
C VAL A 159 -14.52 6.26 -0.56
N LEU A 160 -15.77 5.92 -0.89
CA LEU A 160 -16.11 5.27 -2.16
C LEU A 160 -15.62 6.09 -3.36
N ASN A 161 -16.04 7.35 -3.45
CA ASN A 161 -15.75 8.17 -4.62
C ASN A 161 -14.24 8.37 -4.80
N VAL A 162 -13.46 8.55 -3.73
CA VAL A 162 -12.01 8.69 -3.91
C VAL A 162 -11.33 7.36 -4.27
N ALA A 163 -11.77 6.22 -3.71
CA ALA A 163 -11.25 4.91 -4.10
C ALA A 163 -11.50 4.63 -5.60
N LEU A 164 -12.70 4.96 -6.08
CA LEU A 164 -13.06 4.89 -7.49
C LEU A 164 -12.24 5.85 -8.37
N ALA A 165 -11.96 7.07 -7.89
CA ALA A 165 -11.12 8.02 -8.60
C ALA A 165 -9.68 7.48 -8.76
N VAL A 166 -9.10 6.95 -7.67
CA VAL A 166 -7.77 6.32 -7.67
C VAL A 166 -7.74 5.16 -8.67
N ALA A 167 -8.73 4.27 -8.59
CA ALA A 167 -8.82 3.11 -9.46
C ALA A 167 -9.01 3.48 -10.94
N ALA A 168 -9.91 4.42 -11.25
CA ALA A 168 -10.16 4.86 -12.62
C ALA A 168 -8.95 5.55 -13.26
N SER A 169 -8.27 6.43 -12.50
CA SER A 169 -7.03 7.08 -12.95
C SER A 169 -5.93 6.06 -13.21
N HIS A 170 -5.71 5.14 -12.26
CA HIS A 170 -4.73 4.08 -12.41
C HIS A 170 -5.04 3.14 -13.57
N HIS A 171 -6.28 2.67 -13.69
CA HIS A 171 -6.70 1.79 -14.77
C HIS A 171 -6.42 2.41 -16.14
N SER A 172 -6.80 3.67 -16.32
CA SER A 172 -6.62 4.38 -17.59
C SER A 172 -5.14 4.48 -17.98
N ARG A 173 -4.28 4.84 -17.02
CA ARG A 173 -2.83 4.96 -17.25
C ARG A 173 -2.18 3.60 -17.49
N TRP A 174 -2.56 2.59 -16.71
CA TRP A 174 -2.04 1.23 -16.86
C TRP A 174 -2.41 0.61 -18.21
N GLN A 175 -3.64 0.83 -18.69
CA GLN A 175 -4.11 0.40 -20.02
C GLN A 175 -3.67 1.34 -21.15
N ARG A 176 -3.03 2.47 -20.83
CA ARG A 176 -2.62 3.52 -21.79
C ARG A 176 -3.80 4.07 -22.61
N ILE A 177 -4.96 4.24 -21.97
CA ILE A 177 -6.17 4.82 -22.55
C ILE A 177 -6.47 6.20 -21.94
N PRO A 178 -7.25 7.07 -22.62
CA PRO A 178 -7.64 8.36 -22.07
C PRO A 178 -8.45 8.22 -20.77
N ASP A 179 -8.11 9.03 -19.77
CA ASP A 179 -8.85 9.07 -18.51
C ASP A 179 -10.11 9.95 -18.61
N THR A 180 -11.26 9.28 -18.71
CA THR A 180 -12.58 9.90 -18.85
C THR A 180 -13.36 9.93 -17.53
N MET A 181 -13.08 9.00 -16.61
CA MET A 181 -13.94 8.75 -15.43
C MET A 181 -13.37 9.28 -14.12
N SER A 182 -12.05 9.32 -13.93
CA SER A 182 -11.47 9.62 -12.61
C SER A 182 -11.89 10.98 -12.06
N ARG A 183 -11.96 11.99 -12.95
CA ARG A 183 -12.35 13.37 -12.60
C ARG A 183 -13.80 13.48 -12.11
N LYS A 184 -14.71 12.63 -12.60
CA LYS A 184 -16.10 12.58 -12.10
C LYS A 184 -16.10 12.20 -10.63
N TYR A 185 -15.44 11.09 -10.30
CA TYR A 185 -15.36 10.58 -8.94
C TYR A 185 -14.53 11.49 -8.02
N LEU A 186 -13.42 12.06 -8.52
CA LEU A 186 -12.61 13.02 -7.76
C LEU A 186 -13.43 14.25 -7.34
N ARG A 187 -14.22 14.82 -8.26
CA ARG A 187 -15.09 15.97 -7.93
C ARG A 187 -16.13 15.62 -6.87
N ALA A 188 -16.76 14.44 -6.98
CA ALA A 188 -17.71 13.95 -6.00
C ALA A 188 -17.06 13.74 -4.62
N ALA A 189 -15.86 13.13 -4.59
CA ALA A 189 -15.08 12.94 -3.37
C ALA A 189 -14.68 14.27 -2.72
N CYS A 190 -14.13 15.22 -3.48
CA CYS A 190 -13.74 16.53 -2.95
C CYS A 190 -14.94 17.31 -2.40
N LYS A 191 -16.12 17.20 -3.03
CA LYS A 191 -17.36 17.78 -2.51
C LYS A 191 -17.75 17.11 -1.19
N ALA A 192 -17.83 15.78 -1.16
CA ALA A 192 -18.21 15.02 0.03
C ALA A 192 -17.26 15.27 1.21
N VAL A 193 -15.95 15.33 0.97
CA VAL A 193 -14.95 15.67 1.98
C VAL A 193 -15.17 17.09 2.49
N ARG A 194 -15.39 18.07 1.62
CA ARG A 194 -15.67 19.45 2.01
C ARG A 194 -16.91 19.56 2.89
N ASP A 195 -17.98 18.86 2.55
CA ASP A 195 -19.22 18.84 3.33
C ASP A 195 -18.96 18.29 4.75
N ARG A 196 -18.12 17.25 4.88
CA ARG A 196 -17.70 16.72 6.19
C ARG A 196 -16.92 17.72 7.05
N PHE A 197 -16.12 18.61 6.45
CA PHE A 197 -15.42 19.67 7.18
C PHE A 197 -16.36 20.70 7.80
N THR A 198 -17.62 20.78 7.33
CA THR A 198 -18.63 21.66 7.91
C THR A 198 -19.45 21.00 9.02
N ASP A 199 -19.38 19.68 9.16
CA ASP A 199 -20.09 18.92 10.20
C ASP A 199 -19.11 18.55 11.34
N PRO A 200 -19.30 19.10 12.57
CA PRO A 200 -18.45 18.81 13.71
C PRO A 200 -18.37 17.32 14.11
N ARG A 201 -19.36 16.51 13.74
CA ARG A 201 -19.39 15.07 14.02
C ARG A 201 -18.55 14.29 13.01
N LEU A 202 -18.63 14.67 11.74
CA LEU A 202 -17.99 13.95 10.64
C LEU A 202 -16.55 14.39 10.43
N ILE A 203 -16.22 15.66 10.71
CA ILE A 203 -14.86 16.20 10.49
C ILE A 203 -13.82 15.32 11.17
N LYS A 204 -14.06 14.86 12.40
CA LYS A 204 -13.12 14.00 13.14
C LYS A 204 -13.22 12.52 12.79
N SER A 205 -14.18 12.04 12.00
CA SER A 205 -14.33 10.59 11.77
C SER A 205 -13.11 9.92 11.08
N PRO A 206 -12.83 8.63 11.35
CA PRO A 206 -11.81 7.87 10.62
C PRO A 206 -12.03 7.83 9.10
N ALA A 207 -13.29 7.86 8.65
CA ALA A 207 -13.64 7.93 7.23
C ALA A 207 -13.17 9.23 6.55
N THR A 208 -13.16 10.35 7.27
CA THR A 208 -12.59 11.61 6.77
C THR A 208 -11.08 11.47 6.56
N LEU A 209 -10.37 10.84 7.49
CA LEU A 209 -8.94 10.57 7.34
C LEU A 209 -8.65 9.62 6.17
N ALA A 210 -9.38 8.51 6.06
CA ALA A 210 -9.23 7.55 4.96
C ALA A 210 -9.46 8.23 3.59
N ALA A 211 -10.48 9.09 3.49
CA ALA A 211 -10.72 9.84 2.26
C ALA A 211 -9.59 10.82 1.93
N MET A 212 -9.03 11.53 2.92
CA MET A 212 -7.87 12.41 2.71
C MET A 212 -6.61 11.64 2.28
N LEU A 213 -6.36 10.46 2.86
CA LEU A 213 -5.23 9.60 2.50
C LEU A 213 -5.37 9.06 1.07
N LEU A 214 -6.57 8.64 0.67
CA LEU A 214 -6.83 8.22 -0.72
C LEU A 214 -6.71 9.40 -1.70
N LEU A 215 -7.03 10.63 -1.30
CA LEU A 215 -6.78 11.83 -2.12
C LEU A 215 -5.27 12.06 -2.30
N VAL A 216 -4.46 11.82 -1.26
CA VAL A 216 -3.00 11.78 -1.42
C VAL A 216 -2.63 10.73 -2.47
N SER A 217 -3.06 9.46 -2.33
CA SER A 217 -2.76 8.42 -3.33
C SER A 217 -3.17 8.80 -4.75
N TYR A 218 -4.34 9.42 -4.94
CA TYR A 218 -4.79 9.86 -6.25
C TYR A 218 -3.79 10.83 -6.90
N GLU A 219 -3.40 11.86 -6.16
CA GLU A 219 -2.50 12.91 -6.65
C GLU A 219 -1.06 12.37 -6.82
N VAL A 220 -0.59 11.54 -5.87
CA VAL A 220 0.71 10.86 -5.98
C VAL A 220 0.75 9.94 -7.19
N PHE A 221 -0.26 9.10 -7.41
CA PHE A 221 -0.24 8.14 -8.51
C PHE A 221 -0.31 8.80 -9.89
N SER A 222 -0.94 9.98 -9.96
CA SER A 222 -0.98 10.82 -11.16
C SER A 222 0.24 11.75 -11.31
N GLY A 223 1.21 11.71 -10.39
CA GLY A 223 2.39 12.57 -10.42
C GLY A 223 2.10 14.06 -10.17
N SER A 224 0.94 14.38 -9.61
CA SER A 224 0.46 15.73 -9.35
C SER A 224 0.97 16.26 -8.01
N SER A 225 1.50 17.48 -7.97
CA SER A 225 2.01 18.12 -6.74
C SER A 225 0.92 18.53 -5.74
N ARG A 226 -0.37 18.38 -6.09
CA ARG A 226 -1.51 18.74 -5.25
C ARG A 226 -1.63 17.88 -3.99
N TRP A 227 -0.99 16.71 -3.95
CA TRP A 227 -0.93 15.86 -2.76
C TRP A 227 -0.43 16.62 -1.52
N LYS A 228 0.45 17.63 -1.68
CA LYS A 228 0.99 18.46 -0.59
C LYS A 228 -0.11 19.15 0.23
N GLY A 229 -1.16 19.62 -0.44
CA GLY A 229 -2.29 20.25 0.22
C GLY A 229 -3.07 19.26 1.09
N HIS A 230 -3.26 18.04 0.59
CA HIS A 230 -3.90 16.97 1.35
C HIS A 230 -3.05 16.50 2.53
N HIS A 231 -1.74 16.33 2.34
CA HIS A 231 -0.80 16.00 3.42
C HIS A 231 -0.78 17.08 4.52
N THR A 232 -0.75 18.36 4.15
CA THR A 232 -0.83 19.48 5.09
C THR A 232 -2.15 19.44 5.88
N ALA A 233 -3.27 19.18 5.19
CA ALA A 233 -4.58 19.05 5.83
C ALA A 233 -4.62 17.87 6.82
N ILE A 234 -4.01 16.73 6.47
CA ILE A 234 -3.91 15.55 7.37
C ILE A 234 -3.12 15.90 8.63
N ARG A 235 -1.97 16.58 8.52
CA ARG A 235 -1.18 17.01 9.70
C ARG A 235 -2.00 17.91 10.61
N ALA A 236 -2.65 18.94 10.05
CA ALA A 236 -3.49 19.85 10.81
C ALA A 236 -4.69 19.13 11.46
N TRP A 237 -5.27 18.15 10.76
CA TRP A 237 -6.38 17.35 11.26
C TRP A 237 -5.97 16.52 12.49
N ILE A 238 -4.81 15.86 12.47
CA ILE A 238 -4.29 15.06 13.58
C ILE A 238 -4.08 15.93 14.81
N GLN A 239 -3.39 17.07 14.64
CA GLN A 239 -3.12 18.03 15.70
C GLN A 239 -4.41 18.61 16.31
N GLY A 240 -5.44 18.81 15.48
CA GLY A 240 -6.75 19.30 15.93
C GLY A 240 -7.65 18.24 16.59
N ARG A 241 -7.42 16.96 16.34
CA ARG A 241 -8.28 15.87 16.84
C ARG A 241 -8.05 15.56 18.31
N ARG A 242 -6.79 15.64 18.77
CA ARG A 242 -6.27 15.27 20.10
C ARG A 242 -6.36 13.78 20.45
N ASP A 243 -7.53 13.16 20.33
CA ASP A 243 -7.71 11.71 20.54
C ASP A 243 -7.74 10.97 19.20
N CYS A 244 -6.87 9.97 19.06
CA CYS A 244 -6.72 9.12 17.88
C CYS A 244 -6.77 7.62 18.23
N SER A 245 -7.32 7.27 19.39
CA SER A 245 -7.43 5.88 19.85
C SER A 245 -8.34 5.03 18.96
N ASP A 246 -9.38 5.62 18.37
CA ASP A 246 -10.35 5.00 17.47
C ASP A 246 -9.86 4.83 16.02
N ILE A 247 -8.68 5.37 15.69
CA ILE A 247 -8.10 5.24 14.35
C ILE A 247 -7.43 3.88 14.22
N ASP A 248 -7.85 3.13 13.21
CA ASP A 248 -7.28 1.83 12.85
C ASP A 248 -5.76 1.90 12.58
N SER A 249 -5.06 0.83 12.96
CA SER A 249 -3.61 0.75 12.89
C SER A 249 -3.05 0.91 11.47
N PHE A 250 -3.77 0.45 10.43
CA PHE A 250 -3.35 0.67 9.05
C PHE A 250 -3.40 2.15 8.67
N LEU A 251 -4.46 2.87 9.04
CA LEU A 251 -4.54 4.31 8.77
C LEU A 251 -3.45 5.08 9.51
N LYS A 252 -3.14 4.72 10.76
CA LYS A 252 -2.00 5.28 11.51
C LYS A 252 -0.69 5.04 10.78
N ASN A 253 -0.45 3.79 10.35
CA ASN A 253 0.77 3.41 9.65
C ASN A 253 0.92 4.17 8.32
N TRP A 254 -0.19 4.38 7.61
CA TRP A 254 -0.21 5.10 6.33
C TRP A 254 0.08 6.60 6.49
N VAL A 255 -0.45 7.24 7.54
CA VAL A 255 -0.04 8.60 7.91
C VAL A 255 1.46 8.66 8.21
N CYS A 256 1.97 7.74 9.04
CA CYS A 256 3.39 7.68 9.38
C CYS A 256 4.28 7.52 8.14
N LEU A 257 3.87 6.68 7.19
CA LEU A 257 4.58 6.48 5.92
C LEU A 257 4.68 7.78 5.13
N ILE A 258 3.54 8.42 4.84
CA ILE A 258 3.50 9.63 4.01
C ILE A 258 4.29 10.76 4.69
N ASP A 259 4.12 10.97 6.00
CA ASP A 259 4.80 12.07 6.70
C ASP A 259 6.32 11.83 6.79
N THR A 260 6.76 10.60 7.06
CA THR A 260 8.18 10.25 7.12
C THR A 260 8.84 10.39 5.75
N GLN A 261 8.21 9.90 4.68
CA GLN A 261 8.75 10.05 3.33
C GLN A 261 8.79 11.51 2.88
N ASN A 262 7.73 12.27 3.13
CA ASN A 262 7.72 13.71 2.86
C ASN A 262 8.88 14.40 3.58
N ALA A 263 9.08 14.07 4.87
CA ALA A 263 10.13 14.64 5.69
C ALA A 263 11.54 14.36 5.14
N LEU A 264 11.82 13.10 4.75
CA LEU A 264 13.10 12.70 4.17
C LEU A 264 13.34 13.30 2.77
N ASN A 265 12.31 13.38 1.94
CA ASN A 265 12.40 13.90 0.58
C ASN A 265 12.64 15.42 0.55
N LEU A 266 11.89 16.17 1.37
CA LEU A 266 11.92 17.62 1.35
C LEU A 266 12.87 18.23 2.38
N GLY A 267 13.51 17.41 3.21
CA GLY A 267 14.38 17.89 4.29
C GLY A 267 13.61 18.64 5.38
N THR A 268 12.38 18.20 5.67
CA THR A 268 11.54 18.74 6.75
C THR A 268 11.44 17.76 7.92
N SER A 269 10.79 18.14 9.03
CA SER A 269 10.55 17.24 10.16
C SER A 269 9.15 16.61 10.10
N THR A 270 9.06 15.37 10.58
CA THR A 270 7.79 14.75 10.96
C THR A 270 7.13 15.48 12.12
N ILE A 271 5.81 15.31 12.31
CA ILE A 271 5.13 15.81 13.52
C ILE A 271 5.38 14.88 14.73
N PRO A 272 5.49 15.40 15.97
CA PRO A 272 5.80 14.60 17.16
C PRO A 272 4.79 13.49 17.47
N GLU A 273 3.51 13.72 17.22
CA GLU A 273 2.41 12.80 17.54
C GLU A 273 2.56 11.42 16.88
N LEU A 274 3.22 11.36 15.73
CA LEU A 274 3.44 10.11 14.99
C LEU A 274 4.49 9.21 15.63
N GLU A 275 5.37 9.74 16.48
CA GLU A 275 6.38 8.93 17.17
C GLU A 275 5.74 7.99 18.19
N GLU A 276 4.67 8.43 18.85
CA GLU A 276 3.90 7.60 19.77
C GLU A 276 3.21 6.47 19.02
N TRP A 277 2.71 6.73 17.80
CA TRP A 277 2.05 5.70 16.98
C TRP A 277 3.03 4.62 16.50
N MET A 278 4.25 5.00 16.12
CA MET A 278 5.30 4.05 15.73
C MET A 278 5.94 3.35 16.94
N GLY A 279 5.73 3.87 18.15
CA GLY A 279 6.34 3.39 19.40
C GLY A 279 5.59 2.27 20.11
N ALA A 280 4.36 1.94 19.70
CA ALA A 280 3.58 0.83 20.27
C ALA A 280 4.26 -0.54 20.02
N ALA A 281 5.10 -0.64 19.00
CA ALA A 281 5.90 -1.84 18.72
C ALA A 281 6.96 -2.10 19.79
N SER A 282 6.71 -3.10 20.64
CA SER A 282 7.65 -3.62 21.63
C SER A 282 9.03 -3.96 21.04
N SER A 283 10.07 -3.94 21.88
CA SER A 283 11.45 -4.30 21.54
C SER A 283 11.64 -5.75 21.08
N ASP A 284 10.58 -6.58 21.15
CA ASP A 284 10.61 -8.02 20.88
C ASP A 284 10.31 -8.38 19.41
N ARG A 285 10.05 -7.38 18.54
CA ARG A 285 9.76 -7.57 17.11
C ARG A 285 10.99 -7.72 16.23
N GLY A 286 12.01 -8.43 16.71
CA GLY A 286 13.34 -8.50 16.09
C GLY A 286 13.32 -8.80 14.59
N TYR A 287 12.35 -9.59 14.13
CA TYR A 287 12.23 -10.11 12.77
C TYR A 287 10.93 -9.71 12.04
N THR A 288 10.31 -8.57 12.36
CA THR A 288 9.10 -8.11 11.64
C THR A 288 9.42 -7.08 10.57
N VAL A 289 8.91 -7.30 9.35
CA VAL A 289 8.90 -6.32 8.26
C VAL A 289 7.53 -5.64 8.21
N ASP A 290 7.54 -4.31 8.16
CA ASP A 290 6.35 -3.51 7.96
C ASP A 290 5.84 -3.67 6.52
N ALA A 291 4.60 -4.11 6.36
CA ALA A 291 3.99 -4.39 5.06
C ALA A 291 3.85 -3.15 4.16
N LEU A 292 3.72 -1.97 4.76
CA LEU A 292 3.48 -0.71 4.06
C LEU A 292 4.77 0.06 3.80
N PHE A 293 5.69 0.11 4.78
CA PHE A 293 7.02 0.72 4.63
C PHE A 293 7.99 -0.17 3.87
N GLY A 294 7.81 -1.49 3.88
CA GLY A 294 8.72 -2.46 3.26
C GLY A 294 10.04 -2.66 3.99
N CYS A 295 10.16 -2.15 5.23
CA CYS A 295 11.37 -2.20 6.02
C CYS A 295 11.15 -2.81 7.40
N SER A 296 12.22 -3.05 8.16
CA SER A 296 12.11 -3.52 9.56
C SER A 296 11.13 -2.63 10.32
N ALA A 297 10.18 -3.20 11.05
CA ALA A 297 9.16 -2.43 11.79
C ALA A 297 9.77 -1.46 12.84
N ARG A 298 11.05 -1.64 13.17
CA ARG A 298 11.85 -0.78 14.05
C ARG A 298 12.46 0.45 13.34
N LEU A 299 12.55 0.43 12.01
CA LEU A 299 13.24 1.44 11.21
C LEU A 299 12.44 2.76 11.03
N PRO A 300 11.10 2.78 10.84
CA PRO A 300 10.35 4.02 10.60
C PRO A 300 10.58 5.11 11.66
N ARG A 301 10.64 4.72 12.94
CA ARG A 301 10.94 5.66 14.03
C ARG A 301 12.35 6.27 13.93
N LEU A 302 13.32 5.50 13.44
CA LEU A 302 14.69 5.97 13.21
C LEU A 302 14.77 6.87 11.97
N MET A 303 13.97 6.59 10.93
CA MET A 303 13.83 7.45 9.76
C MET A 303 13.22 8.82 10.13
N ALA A 304 12.19 8.84 10.99
CA ALA A 304 11.66 10.09 11.54
C ALA A 304 12.73 10.86 12.34
N ALA A 305 13.53 10.17 13.16
CA ALA A 305 14.66 10.77 13.87
C ALA A 305 15.72 11.35 12.90
N ALA A 306 16.00 10.68 11.79
CA ALA A 306 16.90 11.18 10.74
C ALA A 306 16.39 12.49 10.12
N SER A 307 15.08 12.61 9.88
CA SER A 307 14.50 13.85 9.36
C SER A 307 14.67 15.04 10.33
N ARG A 308 14.56 14.80 11.65
CA ARG A 308 14.79 15.82 12.67
C ARG A 308 16.25 16.23 12.75
N LEU A 309 17.14 15.24 12.70
CA LEU A 309 18.58 15.50 12.67
C LEU A 309 18.96 16.31 11.43
N TYR A 310 18.36 16.02 10.27
CA TYR A 310 18.56 16.82 9.06
C TYR A 310 18.17 18.27 9.28
N VAL A 311 16.97 18.54 9.81
CA VAL A 311 16.53 19.92 10.11
C VAL A 311 17.46 20.61 11.10
N ALA A 312 17.86 19.92 12.18
CA ALA A 312 18.81 20.45 13.16
C ALA A 312 20.17 20.78 12.54
N SER A 313 20.67 19.95 11.62
CA SER A 313 21.96 20.17 10.94
C SER A 313 22.00 21.42 10.06
N LYS A 314 20.83 21.99 9.72
CA LYS A 314 20.72 23.24 8.94
C LYS A 314 20.62 24.50 9.82
N GLN A 315 20.52 24.35 11.14
CA GLN A 315 20.46 25.46 12.08
C GLN A 315 21.86 25.96 12.40
N ALA A 316 22.09 27.28 12.28
CA ALA A 316 23.41 27.88 12.44
C ALA A 316 24.00 27.73 13.85
N GLU A 317 23.16 27.49 14.87
CA GLU A 317 23.55 27.38 16.28
C GLU A 317 24.07 25.97 16.65
N ILE A 318 23.82 24.98 15.79
CA ILE A 318 24.16 23.58 16.05
C ILE A 318 25.57 23.32 15.52
N SER A 319 26.46 22.79 16.38
CA SER A 319 27.82 22.48 15.96
C SER A 319 27.89 21.26 15.05
N GLU A 320 28.82 21.29 14.08
CA GLU A 320 29.07 20.16 13.19
C GLU A 320 29.46 18.88 13.94
N ASP A 321 30.24 19.00 15.02
CA ASP A 321 30.64 17.88 15.87
C ASP A 321 29.44 17.23 16.59
N TRP A 322 28.47 18.05 17.01
CA TRP A 322 27.23 17.52 17.58
C TRP A 322 26.43 16.76 16.52
N VAL A 323 26.28 17.32 15.30
CA VAL A 323 25.58 16.64 14.19
C VAL A 323 26.26 15.30 13.88
N ARG A 324 27.59 15.28 13.80
CA ARG A 324 28.38 14.07 13.55
C ARG A 324 28.15 13.02 14.63
N SER A 325 28.24 13.41 15.91
CA SER A 325 27.99 12.51 17.04
C SER A 325 26.56 11.94 17.04
N GLN A 326 25.55 12.77 16.75
CA GLN A 326 24.17 12.29 16.65
C GLN A 326 23.95 11.38 15.43
N ALA A 327 24.59 11.67 14.29
CA ALA A 327 24.52 10.84 13.10
C ALA A 327 25.16 9.46 13.34
N GLU A 328 26.31 9.39 14.02
CA GLU A 328 26.98 8.13 14.39
C GLU A 328 26.12 7.27 15.33
N SER A 329 25.53 7.91 16.36
CA SER A 329 24.60 7.26 17.27
C SER A 329 23.38 6.70 16.53
N LEU A 330 22.80 7.49 15.62
CA LEU A 330 21.65 7.08 14.82
C LEU A 330 22.00 5.96 13.82
N GLN A 331 23.16 6.04 13.15
CA GLN A 331 23.66 4.96 12.28
C GLN A 331 23.81 3.65 13.06
N THR A 332 24.33 3.70 14.29
CA THR A 332 24.46 2.51 15.16
C THR A 332 23.10 1.90 15.47
N ARG A 333 22.09 2.71 15.78
CA ARG A 333 20.71 2.25 16.02
C ARG A 333 20.06 1.70 14.75
N ILE A 334 20.33 2.29 13.58
CA ILE A 334 19.84 1.77 12.29
C ILE A 334 20.45 0.40 12.01
N ARG A 335 21.77 0.22 12.23
CA ARG A 335 22.42 -1.08 12.05
C ARG A 335 21.85 -2.16 12.97
N SER A 336 21.45 -1.83 14.20
CA SER A 336 20.85 -2.80 15.12
C SER A 336 19.44 -3.28 14.73
N THR A 337 18.82 -2.66 13.71
CA THR A 337 17.55 -3.12 13.12
C THR A 337 17.69 -4.28 12.13
N ARG A 338 18.93 -4.75 11.88
CA ARG A 338 19.26 -5.86 10.98
C ARG A 338 18.39 -7.09 11.24
N LEU A 339 17.88 -7.67 10.16
CA LEU A 339 17.19 -8.96 10.13
C LEU A 339 18.23 -10.07 9.92
N GLN A 340 18.48 -10.88 10.96
CA GLN A 340 19.57 -11.87 10.96
C GLN A 340 19.21 -13.20 10.27
N ASP A 341 17.95 -13.60 10.30
CA ASP A 341 17.48 -14.87 9.75
C ASP A 341 16.22 -14.67 8.88
N ASN A 342 16.36 -14.91 7.58
CA ASN A 342 15.26 -14.77 6.63
C ASN A 342 14.10 -15.75 6.90
N SER A 343 14.35 -16.88 7.57
CA SER A 343 13.32 -17.90 7.84
C SER A 343 12.34 -17.50 8.93
N GLN A 344 12.72 -16.56 9.80
CA GLN A 344 11.90 -16.09 10.93
C GLN A 344 11.19 -14.76 10.65
N ILE A 345 11.32 -14.22 9.43
CA ILE A 345 10.70 -12.95 9.10
C ILE A 345 9.19 -13.09 9.10
N MET A 346 8.54 -12.16 9.79
CA MET A 346 7.08 -11.99 9.87
C MET A 346 6.67 -10.67 9.23
N ILE A 347 5.41 -10.56 8.82
CA ILE A 347 4.82 -9.33 8.30
C ILE A 347 4.05 -8.65 9.43
N GLY A 348 4.09 -7.32 9.51
CA GLY A 348 3.24 -6.56 10.42
C GLY A 348 3.12 -5.09 10.00
N LEU A 349 2.67 -4.25 10.91
CA LEU A 349 2.70 -2.80 10.77
C LEU A 349 3.45 -2.21 11.97
N SER A 350 4.19 -1.12 11.78
CA SER A 350 4.87 -0.38 12.86
C SER A 350 3.87 0.17 13.88
N CYS A 351 2.63 0.45 13.46
CA CYS A 351 1.55 0.88 14.33
C CYS A 351 0.64 -0.25 14.88
N ASN A 352 0.88 -1.54 14.58
CA ASN A 352 0.04 -2.67 15.04
C ASN A 352 0.83 -3.78 15.73
N ASP A 353 0.32 -4.42 16.80
CA ASP A 353 1.04 -5.36 17.68
C ASP A 353 1.04 -6.84 17.29
N THR A 354 0.28 -7.25 16.28
CA THR A 354 0.20 -8.67 15.88
C THR A 354 0.90 -8.92 14.54
N PRO A 355 2.19 -9.36 14.55
CA PRO A 355 2.82 -9.92 13.37
C PRO A 355 2.11 -11.19 12.91
N GLN A 356 2.18 -11.44 11.61
CA GLN A 356 1.59 -12.61 10.96
C GLN A 356 2.57 -13.24 9.97
N GLU A 357 2.29 -14.49 9.61
CA GLU A 357 3.06 -15.19 8.59
C GLU A 357 2.80 -14.61 7.20
N PHE A 358 3.75 -14.84 6.28
CA PHE A 358 3.58 -14.52 4.87
C PHE A 358 2.46 -15.38 4.27
N SER A 359 1.53 -14.77 3.54
CA SER A 359 0.57 -15.49 2.70
C SER A 359 1.04 -15.54 1.24
N VAL A 360 0.48 -16.47 0.46
CA VAL A 360 0.79 -16.59 -0.96
C VAL A 360 0.20 -15.38 -1.68
N THR A 361 1.01 -14.70 -2.49
CA THR A 361 0.55 -13.61 -3.35
C THR A 361 0.52 -14.07 -4.81
N VAL A 362 -0.34 -13.49 -5.63
CA VAL A 362 -0.47 -13.87 -7.04
C VAL A 362 0.88 -13.69 -7.74
N GLY A 363 1.45 -14.81 -8.20
CA GLY A 363 2.69 -14.83 -8.99
C GLY A 363 3.99 -14.95 -8.18
N VAL A 364 3.94 -15.06 -6.84
CA VAL A 364 5.14 -15.26 -6.01
C VAL A 364 4.88 -16.30 -4.94
N ASP A 365 5.72 -17.34 -4.90
CA ASP A 365 5.72 -18.33 -3.82
C ASP A 365 6.00 -17.69 -2.46
N ARG A 366 5.46 -18.26 -1.39
CA ARG A 366 5.58 -17.71 -0.03
C ARG A 366 7.05 -17.53 0.41
N GLU A 367 7.89 -18.51 0.12
CA GLU A 367 9.31 -18.47 0.52
C GLU A 367 10.08 -17.42 -0.28
N GLU A 368 9.77 -17.31 -1.58
CA GLU A 368 10.34 -16.28 -2.45
C GLU A 368 9.88 -14.87 -2.03
N LEU A 369 8.61 -14.69 -1.66
CA LEU A 369 8.09 -13.42 -1.16
C LEU A 369 8.79 -13.01 0.14
N ARG A 370 8.97 -13.95 1.08
CA ARG A 370 9.70 -13.70 2.33
C ARG A 370 11.14 -13.30 2.07
N ARG A 371 11.84 -14.00 1.18
CA ARG A 371 13.23 -13.69 0.79
C ARG A 371 13.33 -12.29 0.19
N ARG A 372 12.44 -11.94 -0.75
CA ARG A 372 12.39 -10.60 -1.35
C ARG A 372 12.04 -9.51 -0.33
N ALA A 373 11.14 -9.79 0.60
CA ALA A 373 10.77 -8.87 1.67
C ALA A 373 11.94 -8.60 2.63
N GLY A 374 12.65 -9.65 3.05
CA GLY A 374 13.87 -9.51 3.86
C GLY A 374 14.95 -8.71 3.15
N ALA A 375 15.21 -9.01 1.87
CA ALA A 375 16.17 -8.25 1.08
C ALA A 375 15.77 -6.77 0.93
N THR A 376 14.50 -6.49 0.65
CA THR A 376 13.95 -5.13 0.55
C THR A 376 14.12 -4.38 1.87
N ALA A 377 13.81 -5.02 3.00
CA ALA A 377 13.93 -4.41 4.30
C ALA A 377 15.38 -4.06 4.67
N GLU A 378 16.33 -4.94 4.31
CA GLU A 378 17.76 -4.68 4.50
C GLU A 378 18.27 -3.59 3.55
N ILE A 379 17.76 -3.49 2.31
CA ILE A 379 18.05 -2.38 1.40
C ILE A 379 17.63 -1.04 2.03
N PHE A 380 16.43 -0.96 2.62
CA PHE A 380 15.98 0.21 3.36
C PHE A 380 16.90 0.55 4.54
N ARG A 381 17.34 -0.45 5.30
CA ARG A 381 18.27 -0.26 6.42
C ARG A 381 19.60 0.34 5.95
N HIS A 382 20.16 -0.16 4.85
CA HIS A 382 21.41 0.35 4.29
C HIS A 382 21.25 1.74 3.67
N ALA A 383 20.15 2.00 2.95
CA ALA A 383 19.82 3.33 2.44
C ALA A 383 19.65 4.34 3.58
N ALA A 384 18.96 3.98 4.67
CA ALA A 384 18.84 4.83 5.85
C ALA A 384 20.20 5.11 6.53
N HIS A 385 21.08 4.12 6.58
CA HIS A 385 22.45 4.29 7.10
C HIS A 385 23.24 5.31 6.27
N ILE A 386 23.22 5.19 4.94
CA ILE A 386 23.86 6.13 4.00
C ILE A 386 23.25 7.52 4.09
N TYR A 387 21.91 7.61 4.13
CA TYR A 387 21.20 8.88 4.28
C TYR A 387 21.67 9.64 5.52
N VAL A 388 21.73 8.97 6.68
CA VAL A 388 22.16 9.57 7.94
C VAL A 388 23.64 9.96 7.90
N HIS A 389 24.51 9.14 7.30
CA HIS A 389 25.90 9.54 7.04
C HIS A 389 25.95 10.85 6.26
N ARG A 390 25.18 10.97 5.16
CA ARG A 390 25.15 12.20 4.39
C ARG A 390 24.59 13.38 5.16
N ILE A 391 23.84 13.25 6.25
CA ILE A 391 23.46 14.41 7.08
C ILE A 391 24.70 15.11 7.65
N ALA A 392 25.69 14.35 8.13
CA ALA A 392 26.87 14.87 8.80
C ALA A 392 28.08 15.14 7.87
N HIS A 393 28.03 14.68 6.63
CA HIS A 393 29.15 14.73 5.68
C HIS A 393 28.75 15.43 4.37
N ALA A 394 29.74 15.94 3.63
CA ALA A 394 29.47 16.63 2.36
C ALA A 394 29.07 15.63 1.24
N PRO A 395 28.27 16.04 0.23
CA PRO A 395 27.68 15.12 -0.78
C PRO A 395 28.69 14.32 -1.63
N MET A 396 29.92 14.81 -1.73
CA MET A 396 31.00 14.18 -2.51
C MET A 396 32.20 13.80 -1.64
N GLU A 397 32.06 13.89 -0.32
CA GLU A 397 33.03 13.33 0.60
C GLU A 397 33.02 11.80 0.45
N ALA A 398 34.20 11.19 0.44
CA ALA A 398 34.31 9.73 0.33
C ALA A 398 33.55 9.06 1.48
N LEU A 399 32.83 7.98 1.16
CA LEU A 399 32.15 7.18 2.17
C LEU A 399 33.19 6.54 3.11
N THR A 400 32.84 6.43 4.39
CA THR A 400 33.65 5.63 5.32
C THR A 400 33.60 4.16 4.90
N PRO A 401 34.59 3.32 5.27
CA PRO A 401 34.57 1.89 4.94
C PRO A 401 33.25 1.19 5.30
N GLU A 402 32.66 1.52 6.46
CA GLU A 402 31.40 0.94 6.93
C GLU A 402 30.18 1.39 6.11
N THR A 403 30.21 2.63 5.61
CA THR A 403 29.13 3.17 4.77
C THR A 403 29.27 2.67 3.33
N GLN A 404 30.49 2.50 2.84
CA GLN A 404 30.81 1.86 1.57
C GLN A 404 30.34 0.39 1.56
N GLU A 405 30.62 -0.37 2.62
CA GLU A 405 30.12 -1.75 2.78
C GLU A 405 28.58 -1.79 2.73
N SER A 406 27.91 -0.79 3.31
CA SER A 406 26.46 -0.67 3.24
C SER A 406 25.94 -0.46 1.82
N LEU A 407 26.62 0.37 1.01
CA LEU A 407 26.28 0.60 -0.39
C LEU A 407 26.45 -0.69 -1.20
N GLU A 408 27.59 -1.36 -1.07
CA GLU A 408 27.90 -2.61 -1.77
C GLU A 408 26.92 -3.72 -1.42
N THR A 409 26.62 -3.89 -0.12
CA THR A 409 25.64 -4.88 0.34
C THR A 409 24.24 -4.57 -0.21
N ALA A 410 23.81 -3.31 -0.23
CA ALA A 410 22.51 -2.94 -0.78
C ALA A 410 22.42 -3.21 -2.28
N LEU A 411 23.48 -2.93 -3.05
CA LEU A 411 23.55 -3.26 -4.47
C LEU A 411 23.49 -4.77 -4.72
N GLN A 412 24.15 -5.57 -3.87
CA GLN A 412 24.05 -7.03 -3.94
C GLN A 412 22.62 -7.51 -3.62
N LEU A 413 21.98 -6.95 -2.60
CA LEU A 413 20.59 -7.28 -2.23
C LEU A 413 19.58 -6.92 -3.34
N LEU A 414 19.83 -5.87 -4.13
CA LEU A 414 18.98 -5.53 -5.28
C LEU A 414 18.88 -6.68 -6.30
N THR A 415 19.92 -7.49 -6.44
CA THR A 415 19.89 -8.68 -7.31
C THR A 415 18.88 -9.74 -6.84
N GLN A 416 18.54 -9.74 -5.56
CA GLN A 416 17.57 -10.65 -4.95
C GLN A 416 16.12 -10.19 -5.16
N VAL A 417 15.92 -8.94 -5.54
CA VAL A 417 14.61 -8.31 -5.81
C VAL A 417 14.61 -7.83 -7.26
N PRO A 418 14.48 -8.75 -8.25
CA PRO A 418 14.84 -8.51 -9.64
C PRO A 418 13.81 -7.72 -10.45
N ASP A 419 12.66 -7.38 -9.89
CA ASP A 419 11.58 -6.69 -10.60
C ASP A 419 10.79 -5.79 -9.63
N ALA A 420 9.74 -5.14 -10.14
CA ALA A 420 8.80 -4.35 -9.35
C ALA A 420 7.64 -5.19 -8.78
N LEU A 421 7.73 -6.54 -8.81
CA LEU A 421 6.68 -7.40 -8.30
C LEU A 421 6.80 -7.52 -6.78
N GLY A 422 5.76 -7.08 -6.07
CA GLY A 422 5.71 -7.11 -4.61
C GLY A 422 6.73 -6.14 -3.98
N PRO A 423 7.64 -6.59 -3.10
CA PRO A 423 8.55 -5.71 -2.35
C PRO A 423 9.37 -4.76 -3.20
N GLY A 424 9.70 -5.14 -4.44
CA GLY A 424 10.48 -4.32 -5.35
C GLY A 424 9.77 -3.04 -5.82
N ALA A 425 8.44 -3.00 -5.78
CA ALA A 425 7.67 -1.79 -6.12
C ALA A 425 7.99 -0.61 -5.19
N ASN A 426 8.40 -0.90 -3.95
CA ASN A 426 8.57 0.06 -2.86
C ASN A 426 10.02 0.53 -2.68
N LEU A 427 10.86 0.39 -3.71
CA LEU A 427 12.30 0.71 -3.62
C LEU A 427 12.63 2.12 -4.11
N GLY A 428 11.65 2.94 -4.48
CA GLY A 428 11.88 4.25 -5.12
C GLY A 428 12.84 5.15 -4.33
N TRP A 429 12.57 5.35 -3.04
CA TRP A 429 13.44 6.15 -2.17
C TRP A 429 14.85 5.55 -2.04
N CYS A 430 14.94 4.23 -1.86
CA CYS A 430 16.21 3.52 -1.74
C CYS A 430 17.07 3.67 -3.01
N LEU A 431 16.47 3.54 -4.19
CA LEU A 431 17.16 3.69 -5.46
C LEU A 431 17.75 5.10 -5.62
N VAL A 432 17.06 6.14 -5.17
CA VAL A 432 17.61 7.51 -5.18
C VAL A 432 18.77 7.65 -4.22
N VAL A 433 18.64 7.17 -2.98
CA VAL A 433 19.72 7.28 -1.98
C VAL A 433 20.96 6.51 -2.40
N LEU A 434 20.80 5.26 -2.85
CA LEU A 434 21.92 4.45 -3.33
C LEU A 434 22.50 5.01 -4.62
N GLY A 435 21.64 5.37 -5.58
CA GLY A 435 22.03 5.89 -6.88
C GLY A 435 22.81 7.20 -6.81
N ALA A 436 22.51 8.06 -5.83
CA ALA A 436 23.23 9.32 -5.61
C ALA A 436 24.71 9.12 -5.25
N GLU A 437 25.08 7.94 -4.76
CA GLU A 437 26.45 7.55 -4.42
C GLU A 437 27.19 6.87 -5.59
N LEU A 438 26.51 6.59 -6.72
CA LEU A 438 27.09 5.84 -7.83
C LEU A 438 27.74 6.76 -8.87
N ASP A 439 28.96 6.37 -9.23
CA ASP A 439 29.80 7.11 -10.16
C ASP A 439 30.22 6.30 -11.38
N ILE A 440 30.07 4.98 -11.31
CA ILE A 440 30.41 4.03 -12.38
C ILE A 440 29.21 3.91 -13.33
N ALA A 441 29.45 4.03 -14.63
CA ALA A 441 28.40 4.04 -15.66
C ALA A 441 27.55 2.76 -15.64
N GLU A 442 28.18 1.60 -15.50
CA GLU A 442 27.51 0.30 -15.45
C GLU A 442 26.59 0.17 -14.23
N GLN A 443 26.96 0.76 -13.08
CA GLN A 443 26.13 0.77 -11.89
C GLN A 443 24.93 1.72 -12.05
N ARG A 444 25.13 2.89 -12.67
CA ARG A 444 24.05 3.82 -13.01
C ARG A 444 23.05 3.18 -13.99
N GLU A 445 23.55 2.48 -15.01
CA GLU A 445 22.73 1.71 -15.96
C GLU A 445 21.92 0.62 -15.25
N TYR A 446 22.54 -0.11 -14.31
CA TYR A 446 21.82 -1.08 -13.49
C TYR A 446 20.67 -0.43 -12.71
N ILE A 447 20.88 0.73 -12.06
CA ILE A 447 19.80 1.47 -11.37
C ILE A 447 18.72 1.92 -12.35
N ASN A 448 19.07 2.39 -13.54
CA ASN A 448 18.09 2.73 -14.58
C ASN A 448 17.21 1.55 -14.99
N SER A 449 17.77 0.34 -15.11
CA SER A 449 16.97 -0.85 -15.39
C SER A 449 15.94 -1.16 -14.27
N ARG A 450 16.21 -0.74 -13.03
CA ARG A 450 15.25 -0.86 -11.91
C ARG A 450 14.08 0.11 -12.08
N TRP A 451 14.37 1.35 -12.49
CA TRP A 451 13.33 2.35 -12.77
C TRP A 451 12.41 1.94 -13.92
N ASP A 452 12.96 1.32 -14.97
CA ASP A 452 12.17 0.79 -16.08
C ASP A 452 11.11 -0.20 -15.59
N GLY A 453 11.48 -1.08 -14.64
CA GLY A 453 10.53 -1.99 -13.99
C GLY A 453 9.44 -1.26 -13.21
N LEU A 454 9.79 -0.23 -12.43
CA LEU A 454 8.83 0.59 -11.68
C LEU A 454 7.86 1.34 -12.60
N HIS A 455 8.30 1.81 -13.77
CA HIS A 455 7.42 2.49 -14.73
C HIS A 455 6.29 1.62 -15.27
N LEU A 456 6.43 0.29 -15.21
CA LEU A 456 5.40 -0.66 -15.63
C LEU A 456 4.22 -0.77 -14.65
N LEU A 457 4.38 -0.25 -13.42
CA LEU A 457 3.31 -0.24 -12.40
C LEU A 457 2.13 0.66 -12.77
N GLY A 458 2.25 1.47 -13.83
CA GLY A 458 1.23 2.46 -14.14
C GLY A 458 1.11 3.46 -13.01
N ILE A 459 2.23 3.99 -12.50
CA ILE A 459 2.28 5.08 -11.51
C ILE A 459 3.26 6.15 -12.00
N ASP A 460 2.80 7.39 -12.19
CA ASP A 460 3.60 8.41 -12.88
C ASP A 460 4.71 8.99 -12.00
N ASN A 461 4.54 8.97 -10.68
CA ASN A 461 5.54 9.44 -9.72
C ASN A 461 6.86 8.64 -9.75
N THR A 462 6.86 7.42 -10.31
CA THR A 462 8.11 6.64 -10.52
C THR A 462 9.12 7.39 -11.37
N ARG A 463 8.66 8.22 -12.33
CA ARG A 463 9.50 9.01 -13.22
C ARG A 463 10.22 10.15 -12.51
N ASN A 464 9.70 10.59 -11.37
CA ASN A 464 10.32 11.69 -10.61
C ASN A 464 11.64 11.24 -9.98
N GLY A 465 11.69 10.03 -9.42
CA GLY A 465 12.91 9.45 -8.86
C GLY A 465 14.03 9.28 -9.89
N GLN A 466 13.71 8.75 -11.08
CA GLN A 466 14.67 8.63 -12.18
C GLN A 466 15.20 10.00 -12.61
N LYS A 467 14.32 10.98 -12.85
CA LYS A 467 14.72 12.36 -13.22
C LYS A 467 15.65 13.00 -12.19
N ILE A 468 15.40 12.77 -10.90
CA ILE A 468 16.27 13.28 -9.83
C ILE A 468 17.67 12.67 -9.97
N LEU A 469 17.77 11.35 -10.17
CA LEU A 469 19.05 10.68 -10.32
C LEU A 469 19.82 11.08 -11.58
N ASP A 470 19.14 11.18 -12.73
CA ASP A 470 19.75 11.64 -13.98
C ASP A 470 20.40 13.02 -13.77
N GLU A 471 19.69 13.93 -13.10
CA GLU A 471 20.19 15.26 -12.80
C GLU A 471 21.33 15.23 -11.78
N VAL A 472 21.24 14.40 -10.73
CA VAL A 472 22.33 14.22 -9.75
C VAL A 472 23.60 13.72 -10.43
N TRP A 473 23.49 12.74 -11.33
CA TRP A 473 24.62 12.19 -12.07
C TRP A 473 25.24 13.22 -13.01
N ASN A 474 24.42 13.93 -13.79
CA ASN A 474 24.88 15.02 -14.65
C ASN A 474 25.60 16.12 -13.85
N HIS A 475 25.03 16.52 -12.72
CA HIS A 475 25.61 17.55 -11.86
C HIS A 475 26.92 17.09 -11.22
N ARG A 476 26.99 15.86 -10.68
CA ARG A 476 28.24 15.29 -10.13
C ARG A 476 29.35 15.26 -11.20
N ASP A 477 29.02 14.93 -12.44
CA ASP A 477 29.99 14.89 -13.53
C ASP A 477 30.49 16.30 -13.90
N LEU A 478 29.66 17.35 -13.75
CA LEU A 478 30.08 18.75 -13.85
C LEU A 478 30.97 19.18 -12.69
N VAL A 479 30.64 18.78 -11.45
CA VAL A 479 31.47 19.08 -10.27
C VAL A 479 32.88 18.49 -10.42
N ARG A 480 32.98 17.24 -10.90
CA ARG A 480 34.28 16.59 -11.20
C ARG A 480 35.13 17.34 -12.20
N ARG A 481 34.48 18.02 -13.16
CA ARG A 481 35.15 18.83 -14.17
C ARG A 481 35.41 20.27 -13.71
N GLY A 482 35.03 20.61 -12.48
CA GLY A 482 35.20 21.95 -11.91
C GLY A 482 34.18 22.99 -12.40
N PHE A 483 33.07 22.56 -13.01
CA PHE A 483 32.04 23.46 -13.56
C PHE A 483 30.86 23.72 -12.60
N ALA A 484 30.81 23.03 -11.46
CA ALA A 484 29.73 23.16 -10.47
C ALA A 484 30.23 22.89 -9.05
N THR A 485 29.42 23.25 -8.05
CA THR A 485 29.65 22.92 -6.63
C THR A 485 28.86 21.68 -6.21
N PRO A 486 29.38 20.83 -5.30
CA PRO A 486 28.62 19.69 -4.77
C PRO A 486 27.27 20.10 -4.20
N GLU A 487 26.21 19.35 -4.52
CA GLU A 487 24.87 19.53 -3.95
C GLU A 487 24.29 18.17 -3.54
N ARG A 488 23.34 18.15 -2.61
CA ARG A 488 22.63 16.93 -2.21
C ARG A 488 21.54 16.61 -3.22
N TRP A 489 21.14 15.34 -3.31
CA TRP A 489 20.01 14.97 -4.16
C TRP A 489 18.71 15.69 -3.77
N GLN A 490 18.52 16.04 -2.49
CA GLN A 490 17.39 16.87 -2.05
C GLN A 490 17.46 18.30 -2.63
N ASP A 491 18.66 18.87 -2.73
CA ASP A 491 18.87 20.20 -3.30
C ASP A 491 18.57 20.15 -4.81
N THR A 492 19.08 19.12 -5.50
CA THR A 492 18.75 18.84 -6.91
C THR A 492 17.24 18.71 -7.11
N MET A 493 16.58 17.89 -6.29
CA MET A 493 15.14 17.64 -6.33
C MET A 493 14.32 18.94 -6.21
N GLN A 494 14.68 19.80 -5.26
CA GLN A 494 14.05 21.11 -5.10
C GLN A 494 14.31 22.02 -6.32
N ARG A 495 15.54 22.05 -6.82
CA ARG A 495 15.95 22.85 -7.99
C ARG A 495 15.16 22.49 -9.25
N ILE A 496 14.93 21.20 -9.51
CA ILE A 496 14.15 20.73 -10.66
C ILE A 496 12.62 20.70 -10.41
N GLY A 497 12.16 21.28 -9.30
CA GLY A 497 10.74 21.38 -8.96
C GLY A 497 10.07 20.04 -8.63
N GLN A 498 10.85 19.00 -8.38
CA GLN A 498 10.34 17.72 -7.93
C GLN A 498 10.11 17.74 -6.41
N SER A 499 9.13 16.97 -5.95
CA SER A 499 8.76 17.01 -4.53
C SER A 499 8.39 15.67 -3.92
N GLN A 500 8.42 14.61 -4.71
CA GLN A 500 8.13 13.28 -4.22
C GLN A 500 8.93 12.23 -4.97
N ILE A 501 9.36 11.21 -4.24
CA ILE A 501 9.88 9.95 -4.77
C ILE A 501 8.86 8.88 -4.36
N LEU A 502 8.63 7.90 -5.25
CA LEU A 502 7.66 6.81 -5.03
C LEU A 502 7.87 6.10 -3.68
N VAL A 503 6.75 5.70 -3.07
CA VAL A 503 6.64 4.69 -2.01
C VAL A 503 7.13 3.38 -2.58
#